data_AF-A0A1G4YWA0-F1
#
_entry.id   AF-A0A1G4YWA0-F1
#
_cell.length_a   1.000
_cell.length_b   1.000
_cell.length_c   1.000
_cell.angle_alpha   90.00
_cell.angle_beta   90.00
_cell.angle_gamma   90.00
#
_symmetry.space_group_name_H-M   'P 1'
#
loop_
_entity.id
_entity.type
_entity.pdbx_description
1 polymer ?
#
loop_
_entity_poly.entity_id
_entity_poly.type
_entity_poly.pdbx_seq_one_letter_code
_entity_poly.pdbx_strand_id
1 'polypeptide(L)'
;MRRSHSYLLCLSFVLPFTLAGCVKKTVPSVVKDAPQKQQTQQCYELLTALKGLDNSAFETYKQQFNTINKSYEVYKRNRPIIDKNSAEIMKTEIDSKIEVVCSRVRSAVFTNMSSRANALKQL
;
A
#
# COMPACT_ATOMS: atom_id res chain seq x y z
N MET A 1 -64.72 27.05 11.21
CA MET A 1 -65.14 26.63 9.85
C MET A 1 -63.89 26.14 9.12
N ARG A 2 -63.49 24.88 9.23
CA ARG A 2 -63.91 23.69 8.45
C ARG A 2 -63.73 23.89 6.93
N ARG A 3 -62.59 23.42 6.40
CA ARG A 3 -62.50 22.80 5.07
C ARG A 3 -61.44 21.70 5.11
N SER A 4 -61.84 20.56 4.55
CA SER A 4 -61.29 19.22 4.68
C SER A 4 -61.07 18.66 3.27
N HIS A 5 -60.25 17.59 3.19
CA HIS A 5 -60.09 16.61 2.11
C HIS A 5 -59.14 17.00 0.96
N SER A 6 -58.30 16.13 0.40
CA SER A 6 -58.03 14.70 0.65
C SER A 6 -56.78 14.26 -0.14
N TYR A 7 -56.17 13.19 0.36
CA TYR A 7 -55.17 12.26 -0.20
C TYR A 7 -55.10 12.05 -1.73
N LEU A 8 -53.87 11.88 -2.26
CA LEU A 8 -53.45 10.88 -3.28
C LEU A 8 -51.95 11.09 -3.59
N LEU A 9 -51.03 10.27 -3.06
CA LEU A 9 -50.37 9.12 -3.73
C LEU A 9 -49.63 9.47 -5.04
N CYS A 10 -48.30 9.61 -4.95
CA CYS A 10 -47.33 9.41 -6.04
C CYS A 10 -45.97 9.09 -5.39
N LEU A 11 -45.67 7.82 -5.08
CA LEU A 11 -44.97 6.85 -5.92
C LEU A 11 -43.63 7.34 -6.53
N SER A 12 -42.56 6.76 -6.00
CA SER A 12 -41.32 6.31 -6.66
C SER A 12 -40.10 7.24 -6.82
N PHE A 13 -38.94 6.56 -6.75
CA PHE A 13 -37.54 6.99 -6.96
C PHE A 13 -36.89 7.74 -5.79
N VAL A 14 -35.78 7.31 -5.16
CA VAL A 14 -34.58 6.63 -5.68
C VAL A 14 -33.89 5.83 -4.55
N LEU A 15 -33.44 4.60 -4.83
CA LEU A 15 -32.49 3.85 -3.99
C LEU A 15 -31.16 4.63 -3.88
N PRO A 16 -30.57 4.79 -2.67
CA PRO A 16 -29.13 4.94 -2.59
C PRO A 16 -28.49 3.55 -2.68
N PHE A 17 -27.85 3.26 -3.81
CA PHE A 17 -26.88 2.19 -3.97
C PHE A 17 -25.77 2.37 -2.93
N THR A 18 -25.82 1.60 -1.84
CA THR A 18 -24.67 1.39 -0.98
C THR A 18 -23.81 0.30 -1.61
N LEU A 19 -22.95 0.68 -2.55
CA LEU A 19 -21.84 -0.17 -2.99
C LEU A 19 -20.82 -0.27 -1.84
N ALA A 20 -21.12 -1.11 -0.85
CA ALA A 20 -20.14 -1.64 0.08
C ALA A 20 -19.25 -2.65 -0.65
N GLY A 21 -18.43 -2.15 -1.57
CA GLY A 21 -17.38 -2.93 -2.22
C GLY A 21 -16.20 -3.06 -1.26
N CYS A 22 -16.25 -4.03 -0.34
CA CYS A 22 -15.03 -4.52 0.29
C CYS A 22 -14.23 -5.27 -0.77
N VAL A 23 -13.36 -4.55 -1.50
CA VAL A 23 -12.27 -5.19 -2.23
C VAL A 23 -11.39 -5.84 -1.16
N LYS A 24 -11.49 -7.16 -1.00
CA LYS A 24 -10.46 -7.94 -0.33
C LYS A 24 -9.16 -7.68 -1.07
N LYS A 25 -8.31 -6.80 -0.53
CA LYS A 25 -6.93 -6.62 -0.98
C LYS A 25 -6.22 -7.95 -0.76
N THR A 26 -6.20 -8.80 -1.78
CA THR A 26 -5.25 -9.90 -1.86
C THR A 26 -3.88 -9.27 -2.03
N VAL A 27 -3.18 -9.09 -0.90
CA VAL A 27 -1.78 -8.69 -0.88
C VAL A 27 -1.01 -9.71 -1.74
N PRO A 28 -0.22 -9.28 -2.74
CA PRO A 28 0.58 -10.17 -3.55
C PRO A 28 1.42 -11.10 -2.65
N SER A 29 1.54 -12.37 -3.04
CA SER A 29 2.17 -13.45 -2.25
C SER A 29 3.64 -13.20 -1.82
N VAL A 30 4.23 -12.07 -2.22
CA VAL A 30 5.59 -11.64 -1.90
C VAL A 30 5.73 -11.19 -0.43
N VAL A 31 4.63 -10.89 0.28
CA VAL A 31 4.69 -10.21 1.59
C VAL A 31 3.69 -10.84 2.58
N LYS A 32 4.00 -12.02 3.14
CA LYS A 32 3.08 -12.68 4.10
C LYS A 32 3.46 -12.54 5.58
N ASP A 33 4.66 -12.05 5.93
CA ASP A 33 5.18 -12.27 7.28
C ASP A 33 5.70 -11.02 8.04
N ALA A 34 5.60 -9.81 7.50
CA ALA A 34 6.01 -8.59 8.23
C ALA A 34 4.80 -7.91 8.92
N PRO A 35 4.90 -7.49 10.20
CA PRO A 35 3.87 -6.70 10.86
C PRO A 35 3.69 -5.35 10.14
N GLN A 36 2.58 -5.18 9.44
CA GLN A 36 2.39 -4.04 8.54
C GLN A 36 1.93 -2.80 9.32
N LYS A 37 2.86 -1.88 9.59
CA LYS A 37 2.50 -0.46 9.73
C LYS A 37 1.78 -0.03 8.44
N GLN A 38 0.71 0.75 8.54
CA GLN A 38 -0.09 1.24 7.41
C GLN A 38 0.78 1.87 6.29
N GLN A 39 1.88 2.51 6.66
CA GLN A 39 2.85 3.14 5.76
C GLN A 39 3.63 2.12 4.89
N THR A 40 3.88 0.92 5.41
CA THR A 40 4.51 -0.19 4.67
C THR A 40 3.54 -0.78 3.64
N GLN A 41 2.26 -0.86 3.95
CA GLN A 41 1.25 -1.34 3.00
C GLN A 41 1.12 -0.40 1.79
N GLN A 42 1.05 0.91 2.04
CA GLN A 42 1.05 1.93 0.98
C GLN A 42 2.30 1.85 0.10
N CYS A 43 3.45 1.54 0.70
CA CYS A 43 4.70 1.37 -0.03
C CYS A 43 4.64 0.21 -1.03
N TYR A 44 4.04 -0.93 -0.69
CA TYR A 44 3.88 -2.04 -1.63
C TYR A 44 2.93 -1.71 -2.79
N GLU A 45 1.88 -0.91 -2.52
CA GLU A 45 1.00 -0.40 -3.56
C GLU A 45 1.75 0.52 -4.53
N LEU A 46 2.58 1.42 -4.00
CA LEU A 46 3.43 2.31 -4.80
C LEU A 46 4.50 1.54 -5.59
N LEU A 47 5.09 0.50 -5.01
CA LEU A 47 6.01 -0.39 -5.70
C LEU A 47 5.30 -1.07 -6.88
N THR A 48 4.07 -1.53 -6.68
CA THR A 48 3.26 -2.14 -7.75
C THR A 48 2.95 -1.13 -8.86
N ALA A 49 2.66 0.12 -8.50
CA ALA A 49 2.46 1.20 -9.47
C ALA A 49 3.70 1.46 -10.33
N LEU A 50 4.92 1.34 -9.76
CA LEU A 50 6.15 1.51 -10.52
C LEU A 50 6.26 0.54 -11.70
N LYS A 51 5.64 -0.65 -11.64
CA LYS A 51 5.65 -1.58 -12.77
C LYS A 51 5.12 -0.95 -14.07
N GLY A 52 4.12 -0.06 -13.99
CA GLY A 52 3.57 0.67 -15.13
C GLY A 52 4.21 2.05 -15.37
N LEU A 53 4.90 2.60 -14.38
CA LEU A 53 5.51 3.94 -14.45
C LEU A 53 6.97 3.89 -14.90
N ASP A 54 7.73 2.97 -14.32
CA ASP A 54 9.16 2.76 -14.53
C ASP A 54 9.54 1.32 -14.14
N ASN A 55 9.56 0.43 -15.13
CA ASN A 55 9.84 -0.99 -14.91
C ASN A 55 11.29 -1.24 -14.43
N SER A 56 12.25 -0.37 -14.79
CA SER A 56 13.64 -0.50 -14.33
C SER A 56 13.75 -0.20 -12.84
N ALA A 57 13.11 0.88 -12.38
CA ALA A 57 13.02 1.21 -10.97
C ALA A 57 12.25 0.12 -10.19
N PHE A 58 11.16 -0.41 -10.75
CA PHE A 58 10.41 -1.52 -10.16
C PHE A 58 11.30 -2.74 -9.88
N GLU A 59 12.02 -3.24 -10.88
CA GLU A 59 12.90 -4.41 -10.69
C GLU A 59 14.03 -4.13 -9.71
N THR A 60 14.59 -2.91 -9.72
CA THR A 60 15.61 -2.48 -8.75
C THR A 60 15.08 -2.56 -7.30
N TYR A 61 13.92 -1.94 -7.03
CA TYR A 61 13.36 -1.94 -5.68
C TYR A 61 12.87 -3.33 -5.25
N LYS A 62 12.34 -4.14 -6.17
CA LYS A 62 11.99 -5.54 -5.92
C LYS A 62 13.20 -6.35 -5.46
N GLN A 63 14.37 -6.18 -6.08
CA GLN A 63 15.60 -6.82 -5.61
C GLN A 63 16.03 -6.35 -4.20
N GLN A 64 15.85 -5.06 -3.89
CA GLN A 64 16.11 -4.54 -2.55
C GLN A 64 15.16 -5.18 -1.51
N PHE A 65 13.86 -5.28 -1.80
CA PHE A 65 12.91 -5.97 -0.94
C PHE A 65 13.24 -7.46 -0.77
N ASN A 66 13.66 -8.15 -1.84
CA ASN A 66 14.09 -9.55 -1.73
C ASN A 66 15.27 -9.71 -0.77
N THR A 67 16.22 -8.77 -0.78
CA THR A 67 17.39 -8.79 0.11
C THR A 67 16.98 -8.54 1.57
N ILE A 68 16.08 -7.59 1.80
CA ILE A 68 15.52 -7.33 3.13
C ILE A 68 14.74 -8.55 3.62
N ASN A 69 13.94 -9.19 2.76
CA ASN A 69 13.16 -10.36 3.12
C ASN A 69 14.06 -11.53 3.55
N LYS A 70 15.18 -11.75 2.85
CA LYS A 70 16.21 -12.73 3.28
C LYS A 70 16.77 -12.41 4.67
N SER A 71 16.99 -11.12 4.97
CA SER A 71 17.46 -10.69 6.30
C SER A 71 16.39 -10.97 7.37
N TYR A 72 15.11 -10.77 7.05
CA TYR A 72 14.00 -11.10 7.93
C TYR A 72 13.89 -12.61 8.19
N GLU A 73 14.09 -13.45 7.18
CA GLU A 73 14.12 -14.91 7.35
C GLU A 73 15.27 -15.36 8.28
N VAL A 74 16.45 -14.73 8.17
CA VAL A 74 17.57 -14.98 9.09
C VAL A 74 17.19 -14.57 10.52
N TYR A 75 16.61 -13.40 10.70
CA TYR A 75 16.08 -12.97 12.00
C TYR A 75 15.07 -13.99 12.56
N LYS A 76 14.07 -14.38 11.76
CA LYS A 76 13.01 -15.32 12.18
C LYS A 76 13.57 -16.67 12.62
N ARG A 77 14.54 -17.21 11.86
CA ARG A 77 15.21 -18.48 12.18
C ARG A 77 16.03 -18.39 13.47
N ASN A 78 16.71 -17.28 13.69
CA ASN A 78 17.66 -17.12 14.79
C ASN A 78 17.04 -16.53 16.07
N ARG A 79 15.86 -15.93 15.98
CA ARG A 79 15.14 -15.31 17.11
C ARG A 79 15.03 -16.20 18.36
N PRO A 80 14.86 -17.53 18.27
CA PRO A 80 14.80 -18.40 19.46
C PRO A 80 16.16 -18.62 20.16
N ILE A 81 17.27 -18.40 19.46
CA ILE A 81 18.64 -18.74 19.93
C ILE A 81 19.52 -17.51 20.20
N ILE A 82 19.04 -16.30 19.89
CA ILE A 82 19.71 -15.04 20.21
C ILE A 82 19.04 -14.39 21.42
N ASP A 83 19.80 -13.60 22.17
CA ASP A 83 19.24 -12.85 23.29
C ASP A 83 18.22 -11.80 22.82
N LYS A 84 17.34 -11.38 23.73
CA LYS A 84 16.22 -10.48 23.44
C LYS A 84 16.68 -9.13 22.88
N ASN A 85 17.79 -8.57 23.39
CA ASN A 85 18.27 -7.25 22.96
C ASN A 85 18.82 -7.32 21.53
N SER A 86 19.60 -8.35 21.23
CA SER A 86 20.09 -8.60 19.88
C SER A 86 18.95 -8.84 18.89
N ALA A 87 17.92 -9.60 19.29
CA ALA A 87 16.73 -9.80 18.47
C ALA A 87 16.00 -8.47 18.15
N GLU A 88 15.87 -7.60 19.14
CA GLU A 88 15.23 -6.29 18.97
C GLU A 88 16.03 -5.35 18.07
N ILE A 89 17.35 -5.31 18.22
CA ILE A 89 18.24 -4.53 17.36
C ILE A 89 18.16 -5.03 15.92
N MET A 90 18.24 -6.34 15.71
CA MET A 90 18.12 -6.94 14.37
C MET A 90 16.78 -6.61 13.72
N LYS A 91 15.67 -6.72 14.47
CA LYS A 91 14.34 -6.38 13.97
C LYS A 91 14.25 -4.89 13.61
N THR A 92 14.73 -4.01 14.48
CA THR A 92 14.74 -2.55 14.27
C THR A 92 15.53 -2.19 13.03
N GLU A 93 16.69 -2.81 12.81
CA GLU A 93 17.51 -2.58 11.61
C GLU A 93 16.80 -3.03 10.33
N ILE A 94 16.10 -4.17 10.37
CA ILE A 94 15.30 -4.65 9.23
C ILE A 94 14.15 -3.68 8.94
N ASP A 95 13.42 -3.26 9.98
CA ASP A 95 12.30 -2.31 9.87
C ASP A 95 12.78 -0.96 9.30
N SER A 96 13.93 -0.45 9.76
CA SER A 96 14.58 0.77 9.24
C SER A 96 14.91 0.65 7.75
N LYS A 97 15.47 -0.48 7.31
CA LYS A 97 15.74 -0.73 5.89
C LYS A 97 14.47 -0.71 5.04
N ILE A 98 13.37 -1.27 5.55
CA ILE A 98 12.06 -1.20 4.87
C ILE A 98 11.63 0.26 4.71
N GLU A 99 11.69 1.05 5.78
CA GLU A 99 11.28 2.47 5.77
C GLU A 99 12.11 3.30 4.76
N VAL A 100 13.43 3.04 4.66
CA VAL A 100 14.32 3.69 3.69
C VAL A 100 13.94 3.31 2.26
N VAL A 101 13.78 2.02 1.95
CA VAL A 101 13.39 1.58 0.59
C VAL A 101 12.01 2.14 0.22
N CYS A 102 11.07 2.13 1.15
CA CYS A 102 9.74 2.68 0.93
C CYS A 102 9.73 4.18 0.64
N SER A 103 10.61 4.94 1.29
CA SER A 103 10.78 6.36 0.99
C SER A 103 11.34 6.60 -0.42
N ARG A 104 12.28 5.75 -0.87
CA ARG A 104 12.82 5.79 -2.23
C ARG A 104 11.78 5.42 -3.29
N VAL A 105 10.99 4.38 -3.03
CA VAL A 105 9.85 4.00 -3.91
C VAL A 105 8.87 5.16 -4.06
N ARG A 106 8.47 5.79 -2.95
CA ARG A 106 7.56 6.95 -2.97
C ARG A 106 8.14 8.10 -3.80
N SER A 107 9.43 8.40 -3.60
CA SER A 107 10.12 9.44 -4.38
C SER A 107 10.15 9.11 -5.87
N ALA A 108 10.45 7.86 -6.25
CA ALA A 108 10.51 7.44 -7.65
C ALA A 108 9.15 7.55 -8.34
N VAL A 109 8.07 7.14 -7.67
CA VAL A 109 6.70 7.31 -8.18
C VAL A 109 6.40 8.79 -8.41
N PHE A 110 6.68 9.64 -7.42
CA PHE A 110 6.44 11.08 -7.54
C PHE A 110 7.21 11.71 -8.71
N THR A 111 8.50 11.41 -8.84
CA THR A 111 9.33 11.92 -9.93
C THR A 111 8.79 11.49 -11.29
N ASN A 112 8.39 10.23 -11.45
CA ASN A 112 7.85 9.73 -12.72
C ASN A 112 6.51 10.40 -13.07
N MET A 113 5.59 10.50 -12.09
CA MET A 113 4.30 11.17 -12.26
C MET A 113 4.49 12.67 -12.59
N SER A 114 5.40 13.35 -11.89
CA SER A 114 5.71 14.77 -12.13
C SER A 114 6.28 15.00 -13.53
N SER A 115 7.22 14.15 -13.96
CA SER A 115 7.80 14.22 -15.31
C SER A 115 6.73 14.06 -16.39
N ARG A 116 5.81 13.12 -16.23
CA ARG A 116 4.70 12.91 -17.18
C ARG A 116 3.73 14.09 -17.20
N ALA A 117 3.37 14.61 -16.03
CA ALA A 117 2.50 15.79 -15.93
C ALA A 117 3.13 17.02 -16.59
N ASN A 118 4.46 17.21 -16.45
CA ASN A 118 5.16 18.31 -17.11
C ASN A 118 5.23 18.12 -18.63
N ALA A 119 5.43 16.90 -19.12
CA ALA A 119 5.37 16.62 -20.56
C ALA A 119 4.00 16.96 -21.15
N LEU A 120 2.92 16.66 -20.43
CA LEU A 120 1.56 17.01 -20.86
C LEU A 120 1.31 18.53 -20.89
N LYS A 121 1.97 19.32 -20.03
CA LYS A 121 1.86 20.79 -20.04
C LYS A 121 2.57 21.44 -21.24
N GLN A 122 3.51 20.73 -21.87
CA GLN A 122 4.28 21.22 -23.01
C GLN A 122 3.67 20.84 -24.36
N LEU A 123 2.58 20.07 -24.36
CA LEU A 123 1.75 19.77 -25.53
C LEU A 123 0.65 20.81 -25.67
#